data_AF-E9P9I0-F1
#
_entry.id   AF-E9P9I0-F1
#
_cell.length_a   1.000
_cell.length_b   1.000
_cell.length_c   1.000
_cell.angle_alpha   90.00
_cell.angle_beta   90.00
_cell.angle_gamma   90.00
#
_symmetry.space_group_name_H-M   'P 1'
#
loop_
_entity.id
_entity.type
_entity.pdbx_description
1 polymer ?
#
loop_
_entity_poly.entity_id
_entity_poly.type
_entity_poly.pdbx_seq_one_letter_code
_entity_poly.pdbx_strand_id
1 'polypeptide(L)'
;LWAVFAVFGFILLCYIVMFFIAENKGSRLTRYALAPAFLITFFEFFAFFTYASDLGWTGVQAEFNHVKVSKSITGEVPGIRQIFYSKYIAWFLSWPCLLFLIELAASTTGENDDISALDMVHSLLIQIVGTLFWVVSLLVGSLIKSTYKWGYYTIGAVAMLVTQGVICQRQFFNLKTRGFNALMLCTCMVIVWLYFICWGLSDGGNRIQPDGEAIFYGVL
;
A
#
# COMPACT_ATOMS: atom_id res chain seq x y z
N LEU A 1 -13.13 -3.51 -9.81
CA LEU A 1 -13.36 -2.86 -8.50
C LEU A 1 -14.39 -3.58 -7.64
N TRP A 2 -15.67 -3.72 -8.05
CA TRP A 2 -16.68 -4.47 -7.29
C TRP A 2 -16.27 -5.91 -6.94
N ALA A 3 -15.55 -6.60 -7.83
CA ALA A 3 -15.00 -7.92 -7.55
C ALA A 3 -13.99 -7.90 -6.38
N VAL A 4 -13.06 -6.94 -6.37
CA VAL A 4 -12.04 -6.79 -5.31
C VAL A 4 -12.70 -6.39 -3.99
N PHE A 5 -13.69 -5.50 -4.03
CA PHE A 5 -14.56 -5.18 -2.89
C PHE A 5 -15.21 -6.45 -2.29
N ALA A 6 -15.79 -7.31 -3.12
CA ALA A 6 -16.43 -8.55 -2.65
C ALA A 6 -15.41 -9.52 -2.04
N VAL A 7 -14.21 -9.63 -2.62
CA VAL A 7 -13.11 -10.45 -2.08
C VAL A 7 -12.69 -9.94 -0.70
N PHE A 8 -12.39 -8.64 -0.55
CA PHE A 8 -12.06 -8.07 0.76
C PHE A 8 -13.22 -8.17 1.74
N GLY A 9 -14.47 -8.05 1.30
CA GLY A 9 -15.65 -8.24 2.14
C GLY A 9 -15.76 -9.66 2.70
N PHE A 10 -15.55 -10.68 1.86
CA PHE A 10 -15.52 -12.07 2.31
C PHE A 10 -14.37 -12.33 3.28
N ILE A 11 -13.16 -11.88 2.94
CA ILE A 11 -11.96 -12.05 3.77
C ILE A 11 -12.14 -11.32 5.13
N LEU A 12 -12.72 -10.12 5.12
CA LEU A 12 -13.05 -9.35 6.32
C LEU A 12 -13.99 -10.12 7.23
N LEU A 13 -15.05 -10.74 6.70
CA LEU A 13 -15.96 -11.57 7.51
C LEU A 13 -15.21 -12.74 8.17
N CYS A 14 -14.31 -13.41 7.45
CA CYS A 14 -13.46 -14.46 8.02
C CYS A 14 -12.58 -13.92 9.15
N TYR A 15 -11.88 -12.79 8.93
CA TYR A 15 -11.01 -12.20 9.95
C TYR A 15 -11.77 -11.65 11.15
N ILE A 16 -12.98 -11.13 10.99
CA ILE A 16 -13.85 -10.74 12.11
C ILE A 16 -14.08 -11.94 13.03
N VAL A 17 -14.52 -13.06 12.46
CA VAL A 17 -14.79 -14.29 13.23
C VAL A 17 -13.52 -14.79 13.91
N MET A 18 -12.41 -14.90 13.16
CA MET A 18 -11.13 -15.35 13.70
C MET A 18 -10.59 -14.42 14.80
N PHE A 19 -10.73 -13.10 14.63
CA PHE A 19 -10.27 -12.10 15.58
C PHE A 19 -11.00 -12.24 16.93
N PHE A 20 -12.33 -12.32 16.93
CA PHE A 20 -13.09 -12.48 18.18
C PHE A 20 -12.86 -13.83 18.85
N ILE A 21 -12.67 -14.91 18.08
CA ILE A 21 -12.28 -16.22 18.65
C ILE A 21 -10.90 -16.11 19.32
N ALA A 22 -9.94 -15.46 18.67
CA ALA A 22 -8.60 -15.29 19.20
C ALA A 22 -8.54 -14.35 20.41
N GLU A 23 -9.34 -13.29 20.47
CA GLU A 23 -9.41 -12.42 21.64
C GLU A 23 -9.93 -13.15 22.89
N ASN A 24 -10.86 -14.08 22.71
CA ASN A 24 -11.42 -14.85 23.82
C ASN A 24 -10.55 -16.05 24.23
N LYS A 25 -10.00 -16.79 23.25
CA LYS A 25 -9.36 -18.10 23.50
C LYS A 25 -7.97 -18.25 22.88
N GLY A 26 -7.50 -17.26 22.12
CA GLY A 26 -6.25 -17.33 21.38
C GLY A 26 -5.03 -17.03 22.22
N SER A 27 -3.88 -17.53 21.76
CA SER A 27 -2.58 -17.14 22.32
C SER A 27 -2.32 -15.65 22.09
N ARG A 28 -1.43 -15.05 22.90
CA ARG A 28 -0.99 -13.65 22.71
C ARG A 28 -0.48 -13.41 21.28
N LEU A 29 0.29 -14.34 20.74
CA LEU A 29 0.80 -14.25 19.37
C LEU A 29 -0.32 -14.26 18.33
N THR A 30 -1.28 -15.17 18.47
CA THR A 30 -2.44 -15.28 17.56
C THR A 30 -3.26 -13.99 17.55
N ARG A 31 -3.46 -13.38 18.72
CA ARG A 31 -4.17 -12.09 18.85
C ARG A 31 -3.45 -10.96 18.11
N TYR A 32 -2.13 -10.85 18.31
CA TYR A 32 -1.33 -9.84 17.64
C TYR A 32 -1.18 -10.06 16.13
N ALA A 33 -1.22 -11.30 15.65
CA ALA A 33 -1.20 -11.57 14.21
C ALA A 33 -2.56 -11.29 13.53
N LEU A 34 -3.68 -11.52 14.22
CA LEU A 34 -5.00 -11.34 13.60
C LEU A 34 -5.50 -9.89 13.62
N ALA A 35 -5.10 -9.08 14.61
CA ALA A 35 -5.50 -7.67 14.68
C ALA A 35 -5.11 -6.86 13.42
N PRO A 36 -3.84 -6.84 12.96
CA PRO A 36 -3.45 -6.08 11.78
C PRO A 36 -4.06 -6.64 10.49
N ALA A 37 -4.18 -7.97 10.37
CA ALA A 37 -4.82 -8.59 9.20
C ALA A 37 -6.30 -8.19 9.08
N PHE A 38 -7.02 -8.18 10.21
CA PHE A 38 -8.38 -7.63 10.28
C PHE A 38 -8.42 -6.16 9.85
N LEU A 39 -7.54 -5.31 10.41
CA LEU A 39 -7.50 -3.88 10.08
C LEU A 39 -7.24 -3.61 8.60
N ILE A 40 -6.26 -4.30 8.00
CA ILE A 40 -5.96 -4.18 6.56
C ILE A 40 -7.23 -4.50 5.74
N THR A 41 -7.85 -5.64 6.02
CA THR A 41 -9.05 -6.06 5.25
C THR A 41 -10.22 -5.12 5.43
N PHE A 42 -10.34 -4.49 6.61
CA PHE A 42 -11.35 -3.48 6.89
C PHE A 42 -11.11 -2.18 6.09
N PHE A 43 -9.87 -1.68 6.08
CA PHE A 43 -9.51 -0.48 5.33
C PHE A 43 -9.66 -0.69 3.81
N GLU A 44 -9.18 -1.81 3.29
CA GLU A 44 -9.31 -2.12 1.86
C GLU A 44 -10.77 -2.35 1.45
N PHE A 45 -11.58 -3.03 2.27
CA PHE A 45 -13.02 -3.16 2.02
C PHE A 45 -13.70 -1.78 1.87
N PHE A 46 -13.42 -0.85 2.79
CA PHE A 46 -13.95 0.51 2.73
C PHE A 46 -13.43 1.30 1.51
N ALA A 47 -12.15 1.17 1.20
CA ALA A 47 -11.50 1.85 0.09
C ALA A 47 -12.06 1.38 -1.26
N PHE A 48 -12.15 0.07 -1.47
CA PHE A 48 -12.69 -0.49 -2.70
C PHE A 48 -14.20 -0.26 -2.85
N PHE A 49 -14.97 -0.14 -1.78
CA PHE A 49 -16.36 0.33 -1.85
C PHE A 49 -16.44 1.76 -2.39
N THR A 50 -15.61 2.66 -1.84
CA THR A 50 -15.53 4.06 -2.27
C THR A 50 -15.10 4.16 -3.74
N TYR A 51 -14.07 3.40 -4.12
CA TYR A 51 -13.53 3.39 -5.48
C TYR A 51 -14.54 2.79 -6.47
N ALA A 52 -15.17 1.65 -6.14
CA ALA A 52 -16.14 1.00 -7.02
C ALA A 52 -17.43 1.80 -7.23
N SER A 53 -17.77 2.65 -6.25
CA SER A 53 -18.92 3.57 -6.31
C SER A 53 -18.62 4.87 -7.06
N ASP A 54 -17.45 4.99 -7.69
CA ASP A 54 -16.98 6.20 -8.38
C ASP A 54 -16.90 7.44 -7.45
N LEU A 55 -16.50 7.22 -6.20
CA LEU A 55 -16.32 8.26 -5.18
C LEU A 55 -14.85 8.38 -4.74
N GLY A 56 -14.53 9.44 -3.99
CA GLY A 56 -13.20 9.63 -3.40
C GLY A 56 -12.11 9.97 -4.42
N TRP A 57 -12.49 10.64 -5.51
CA TRP A 57 -11.57 11.15 -6.53
C TRP A 57 -11.64 12.68 -6.65
N THR A 58 -10.61 13.25 -7.25
CA THR A 58 -10.57 14.66 -7.65
C THR A 58 -10.03 14.81 -9.07
N GLY A 59 -10.42 15.88 -9.76
CA GLY A 59 -10.01 16.16 -11.12
C GLY A 59 -8.67 16.90 -11.17
N VAL A 60 -7.68 16.33 -11.85
CA VAL A 60 -6.38 16.97 -12.09
C VAL A 60 -6.12 17.00 -13.59
N GLN A 61 -5.74 18.16 -14.13
CA GLN A 61 -5.38 18.28 -15.54
C GLN A 61 -4.17 17.39 -15.84
N ALA A 62 -4.29 16.53 -16.84
CA ALA A 62 -3.19 15.65 -17.22
C ALA A 62 -2.03 16.44 -17.83
N GLU A 63 -0.80 16.01 -17.55
CA GLU A 63 0.40 16.57 -18.17
C GLU A 63 0.55 16.11 -19.62
N PHE A 64 0.23 14.83 -19.87
CA PHE A 64 0.40 14.22 -21.18
C PHE A 64 -0.94 13.84 -21.82
N ASN A 65 -1.09 14.14 -23.12
CA ASN A 65 -2.32 13.90 -23.88
C ASN A 65 -2.36 12.50 -24.55
N HIS A 66 -2.00 11.44 -23.80
CA HIS A 66 -2.02 10.07 -24.34
C HIS A 66 -3.43 9.46 -24.34
N VAL A 67 -4.19 9.67 -23.26
CA VAL A 67 -5.61 9.28 -23.19
C VAL A 67 -6.48 10.44 -23.68
N LYS A 68 -7.32 10.16 -24.68
CA LYS A 68 -8.25 11.14 -25.28
C LYS A 68 -9.69 10.72 -25.03
N VAL A 69 -10.54 11.66 -24.65
CA VAL A 69 -11.99 11.49 -24.59
C VAL A 69 -12.63 12.16 -25.81
N SER A 70 -13.63 11.52 -26.42
CA SER A 70 -14.30 12.03 -27.63
C SER A 70 -15.03 13.36 -27.41
N LYS A 71 -15.44 13.63 -26.17
CA LYS A 71 -16.09 14.88 -25.76
C LYS A 71 -15.46 15.36 -24.45
N SER A 72 -14.59 16.36 -24.53
CA SER A 72 -14.04 17.02 -23.34
C SER A 72 -15.17 17.76 -22.63
N ILE A 73 -15.49 17.38 -21.39
CA ILE A 73 -16.50 18.05 -20.57
C ILE A 73 -16.01 19.44 -20.16
N THR A 74 -14.70 19.63 -20.04
CA THR A 74 -14.09 20.86 -19.54
C THR A 74 -13.51 21.77 -20.63
N GLY A 75 -13.37 21.26 -21.87
CA GLY A 75 -12.70 21.98 -22.96
C GLY A 75 -11.18 22.04 -22.85
N GLU A 76 -10.59 21.51 -21.77
CA GLU A 76 -9.14 21.50 -21.53
C GLU A 76 -8.41 20.48 -22.40
N VAL A 77 -7.18 20.82 -22.81
CA VAL A 77 -6.25 19.94 -23.54
C VAL A 77 -4.84 20.10 -22.94
N PRO A 78 -4.23 19.04 -22.36
CA PRO A 78 -4.76 17.69 -22.14
C PRO A 78 -5.98 17.68 -21.20
N GLY A 79 -6.82 16.64 -21.31
CA GLY A 79 -8.06 16.53 -20.52
C GLY A 79 -7.82 16.37 -19.02
N ILE A 80 -8.90 16.47 -18.23
CA ILE A 80 -8.88 16.23 -16.79
C ILE A 80 -8.89 14.72 -16.51
N ARG A 81 -7.93 14.26 -15.73
CA ARG A 81 -7.84 12.89 -15.20
C ARG A 81 -8.53 12.82 -13.84
N GLN A 82 -9.28 11.74 -13.62
CA GLN A 82 -9.77 11.37 -12.28
C GLN A 82 -8.62 10.76 -11.47
N ILE A 83 -8.24 11.43 -10.40
CA ILE A 83 -7.26 10.92 -9.43
C ILE A 83 -8.04 10.41 -8.22
N PHE A 84 -8.17 9.09 -8.14
CA PHE A 84 -8.76 8.42 -6.97
C PHE A 84 -7.79 8.51 -5.80
N TYR A 85 -7.93 9.55 -4.98
CA TYR A 85 -7.00 9.81 -3.88
C TYR A 85 -7.30 8.94 -2.66
N SER A 86 -8.52 8.43 -2.54
CA SER A 86 -8.96 7.52 -1.48
C SER A 86 -8.08 6.27 -1.35
N LYS A 87 -7.54 5.75 -2.46
CA LYS A 87 -6.62 4.60 -2.45
C LYS A 87 -5.37 4.87 -1.60
N TYR A 88 -4.80 6.07 -1.69
CA TYR A 88 -3.62 6.43 -0.90
C TYR A 88 -3.93 6.53 0.59
N ILE A 89 -5.15 6.95 0.95
CA ILE A 89 -5.58 6.98 2.36
C ILE A 89 -5.69 5.55 2.91
N ALA A 90 -6.24 4.62 2.12
CA ALA A 90 -6.29 3.21 2.48
C ALA A 90 -4.88 2.64 2.68
N TRP A 91 -3.98 2.87 1.72
CA TRP A 91 -2.59 2.45 1.81
C TRP A 91 -1.90 3.03 3.05
N PHE A 92 -2.13 4.31 3.35
CA PHE A 92 -1.57 4.96 4.54
C PHE A 92 -1.97 4.24 5.84
N LEU A 93 -3.17 3.67 5.91
CA LEU A 93 -3.66 2.92 7.07
C LEU A 93 -3.23 1.43 7.04
N SER A 94 -3.18 0.82 5.86
CA SER A 94 -2.88 -0.60 5.66
C SER A 94 -1.38 -0.93 5.81
N TRP A 95 -0.48 -0.10 5.26
CA TRP A 95 0.97 -0.39 5.25
C TRP A 95 1.60 -0.54 6.64
N PRO A 96 1.29 0.32 7.65
CA PRO A 96 1.81 0.12 9.00
C PRO A 96 1.41 -1.23 9.60
N CYS A 97 0.17 -1.66 9.33
CA CYS A 97 -0.35 -2.95 9.79
C CYS A 97 0.41 -4.11 9.14
N LEU A 98 0.73 -4.00 7.84
CA LEU A 98 1.48 -5.03 7.11
C LEU A 98 2.92 -5.15 7.61
N LEU A 99 3.61 -4.03 7.83
CA LEU A 99 4.98 -4.02 8.37
C LEU A 99 5.04 -4.68 9.75
N PHE A 100 4.05 -4.41 10.60
CA PHE A 100 3.95 -5.07 11.89
C PHE A 100 3.79 -6.60 11.76
N LEU A 101 2.99 -7.09 10.79
CA LEU A 101 2.87 -8.53 10.54
C LEU A 101 4.18 -9.17 10.08
N ILE A 102 4.91 -8.50 9.19
CA ILE A 102 6.21 -8.99 8.70
C ILE A 102 7.21 -9.11 9.85
N GLU A 103 7.28 -8.09 10.71
CA GLU A 103 8.17 -8.11 11.89
C GLU A 103 7.76 -9.19 12.91
N LEU A 104 6.46 -9.38 13.14
CA LEU A 104 5.94 -10.42 14.03
C LEU A 104 6.20 -11.84 13.48
N ALA A 105 6.03 -12.05 12.18
CA ALA A 105 6.30 -13.34 11.54
C ALA A 105 7.80 -13.70 11.58
N ALA A 106 8.67 -12.70 11.42
CA ALA A 106 10.11 -12.89 11.48
C ALA A 106 10.60 -13.17 12.91
N SER A 107 10.10 -12.43 13.90
CA SER A 107 10.50 -12.61 15.31
C SER A 107 10.09 -13.95 15.91
N THR A 108 9.05 -14.59 15.39
CA THR A 108 8.60 -15.93 15.83
C THR A 108 9.36 -17.08 15.18
N THR A 109 10.04 -16.84 14.06
CA THR A 109 10.76 -17.87 13.30
C THR A 109 12.27 -17.79 13.52
N GLY A 110 12.80 -16.65 13.95
CA GLY A 110 14.23 -16.46 14.22
C GLY A 110 14.65 -17.12 15.54
N GLU A 111 15.84 -17.73 15.56
CA GLU A 111 16.51 -18.30 16.75
C GLU A 111 17.01 -17.24 17.76
N ASN A 112 16.36 -16.09 17.85
CA ASN A 112 16.89 -14.94 18.59
C ASN A 112 16.13 -14.72 19.90
N ASP A 113 16.67 -15.23 21.00
CA ASP A 113 16.13 -15.04 22.36
C ASP A 113 16.34 -13.61 22.93
N ASP A 114 17.13 -12.75 22.26
CA ASP A 114 17.62 -11.49 22.86
C ASP A 114 17.09 -10.19 22.22
N ILE A 115 16.05 -10.22 21.37
CA ILE A 115 15.55 -8.98 20.74
C ILE A 115 14.60 -8.25 21.67
N SER A 116 15.06 -7.11 22.19
CA SER A 116 14.26 -6.24 23.04
C SER A 116 13.04 -5.70 22.28
N ALA A 117 11.91 -5.58 22.98
CA ALA A 117 10.70 -4.94 22.45
C ALA A 117 10.98 -3.48 22.01
N LEU A 118 11.94 -2.80 22.65
CA LEU A 118 12.33 -1.44 22.27
C LEU A 118 13.04 -1.39 20.92
N ASP A 119 13.86 -2.40 20.59
CA ASP A 119 14.53 -2.48 19.28
C ASP A 119 13.52 -2.73 18.16
N MET A 120 12.49 -3.55 18.45
CA MET A 120 11.37 -3.77 17.52
C MET A 120 10.61 -2.48 17.27
N VAL A 121 10.23 -1.75 18.33
CA VAL A 121 9.52 -0.46 18.21
C VAL A 121 10.36 0.56 17.44
N HIS A 122 11.65 0.67 17.76
CA HIS A 122 12.56 1.59 17.06
C HIS A 122 12.65 1.26 15.56
N SER A 123 12.85 -0.02 15.22
CA SER A 123 12.94 -0.44 13.82
C SER A 123 11.62 -0.22 13.07
N LEU A 124 10.49 -0.61 13.66
CA LEU A 124 9.17 -0.42 13.06
C LEU A 124 8.84 1.06 12.84
N LEU A 125 9.22 1.94 13.76
CA LEU A 125 8.99 3.39 13.60
C LEU A 125 9.65 3.91 12.33
N ILE A 126 10.92 3.56 12.09
CA ILE A 126 11.66 3.99 10.89
C ILE A 126 11.01 3.42 9.63
N GLN A 127 10.68 2.12 9.64
CA GLN A 127 10.04 1.45 8.50
C GLN A 127 8.67 2.05 8.17
N ILE A 128 7.85 2.32 9.20
CA ILE A 128 6.52 2.92 9.07
C ILE A 128 6.66 4.33 8.51
N VAL A 129 7.46 5.20 9.13
CA VAL A 129 7.61 6.59 8.68
C VAL A 129 8.12 6.66 7.24
N GLY A 130 9.11 5.84 6.88
CA GLY A 130 9.62 5.77 5.50
C GLY A 130 8.56 5.32 4.50
N THR A 131 7.77 4.30 4.85
CA THR A 131 6.69 3.79 3.98
C THR A 131 5.53 4.78 3.86
N LEU A 132 5.15 5.45 4.95
CA LEU A 132 4.12 6.50 4.92
C LEU A 132 4.58 7.71 4.11
N PHE A 133 5.86 8.10 4.22
CA PHE A 133 6.43 9.16 3.41
C PHE A 133 6.37 8.83 1.91
N TRP A 134 6.62 7.57 1.54
CA TRP A 134 6.42 7.10 0.17
C TRP A 134 4.96 7.25 -0.29
N VAL A 135 3.99 6.76 0.49
CA VAL A 135 2.55 6.88 0.16
C VAL A 135 2.15 8.35 0.00
N VAL A 136 2.56 9.21 0.93
CA VAL A 136 2.28 10.65 0.88
C VAL A 136 2.94 11.31 -0.33
N SER A 137 4.17 10.92 -0.68
CA SER A 137 4.86 11.45 -1.86
C SER A 137 4.10 11.14 -3.15
N LEU A 138 3.60 9.90 -3.30
CA LEU A 138 2.78 9.53 -4.46
C LEU A 138 1.43 10.25 -4.48
N LEU A 139 0.78 10.38 -3.32
CA LEU A 139 -0.48 11.12 -3.18
C LEU A 139 -0.28 12.59 -3.58
N VAL A 140 0.65 13.29 -2.95
CA VAL A 140 0.91 14.70 -3.24
C VAL A 140 1.29 14.87 -4.70
N GLY A 141 2.20 14.04 -5.22
CA GLY A 141 2.60 14.05 -6.63
C GLY A 141 1.41 13.91 -7.59
N SER A 142 0.43 13.06 -7.25
CA SER A 142 -0.75 12.83 -8.11
C SER A 142 -1.66 14.07 -8.22
N LEU A 143 -1.59 14.97 -7.24
CA LEU A 143 -2.39 16.19 -7.17
C LEU A 143 -1.69 17.41 -7.81
N ILE A 144 -0.40 17.31 -8.11
CA ILE A 144 0.36 18.37 -8.77
C ILE A 144 0.05 18.36 -10.28
N LYS A 145 -0.32 19.53 -10.82
CA LYS A 145 -0.61 19.69 -12.26
C LYS A 145 0.66 19.82 -13.12
N SER A 146 1.72 20.40 -12.56
CA SER A 146 2.97 20.65 -13.27
C SER A 146 3.89 19.43 -13.29
N THR A 147 4.91 19.47 -14.17
CA THR A 147 5.97 18.45 -14.27
C THR A 147 6.72 18.21 -12.95
N TYR A 148 6.62 19.13 -11.98
CA TYR A 148 7.17 18.94 -10.63
C TYR A 148 6.62 17.69 -9.91
N LYS A 149 5.50 17.10 -10.35
CA LYS A 149 5.00 15.81 -9.84
C LYS A 149 6.06 14.69 -9.87
N TRP A 150 6.92 14.67 -10.88
CA TRP A 150 8.00 13.67 -11.00
C TRP A 150 9.09 13.86 -9.95
N GLY A 151 9.24 15.06 -9.39
CA GLY A 151 10.08 15.31 -8.23
C GLY A 151 9.58 14.54 -7.00
N TYR A 152 8.28 14.60 -6.70
CA TYR A 152 7.66 13.84 -5.61
C TYR A 152 7.78 12.32 -5.84
N TYR A 153 7.56 11.86 -7.07
CA TYR A 153 7.76 10.46 -7.44
C TYR A 153 9.20 10.00 -7.16
N THR A 154 10.19 10.77 -7.61
CA THR A 154 11.62 10.42 -7.46
C THR A 154 12.06 10.46 -6.01
N ILE A 155 11.65 11.49 -5.25
CA ILE A 155 11.93 11.61 -3.81
C ILE A 155 11.31 10.41 -3.06
N GLY A 156 10.05 10.06 -3.38
CA GLY A 156 9.38 8.88 -2.84
C GLY A 156 10.13 7.59 -3.17
N ALA A 157 10.62 7.43 -4.41
CA ALA A 157 11.38 6.24 -4.85
C ALA A 157 12.71 6.10 -4.09
N VAL A 158 13.46 7.19 -3.93
CA VAL A 158 14.70 7.19 -3.14
C VAL A 158 14.41 6.86 -1.67
N ALA A 159 13.38 7.47 -1.07
CA ALA A 159 12.97 7.15 0.29
C ALA A 159 12.56 5.68 0.45
N MET A 160 11.88 5.11 -0.54
CA MET A 160 11.49 3.71 -0.51
C MET A 160 12.68 2.76 -0.67
N LEU A 161 13.69 3.09 -1.49
CA LEU A 161 14.94 2.33 -1.57
C LEU A 161 15.66 2.27 -0.22
N VAL A 162 15.78 3.41 0.47
CA VAL A 162 16.38 3.48 1.80
C VAL A 162 15.56 2.67 2.80
N THR A 163 14.23 2.80 2.76
CA THR A 163 13.32 2.07 3.64
C THR A 163 13.41 0.55 3.43
N GLN A 164 13.40 0.08 2.18
CA GLN A 164 13.60 -1.35 1.86
C GLN A 164 15.00 -1.83 2.26
N GLY A 165 16.03 -0.98 2.15
CA GLY A 165 17.37 -1.28 2.67
C GLY A 165 17.36 -1.55 4.18
N VAL A 166 16.68 -0.70 4.95
CA VAL A 166 16.49 -0.89 6.40
C VAL A 166 15.68 -2.16 6.70
N ILE A 167 14.60 -2.43 5.96
CA ILE A 167 13.80 -3.65 6.09
C ILE A 167 14.67 -4.88 5.80
N CYS A 168 15.44 -4.89 4.72
CA CYS A 168 16.35 -5.99 4.36
C CYS A 168 17.40 -6.23 5.45
N GLN A 169 18.02 -5.15 5.96
CA GLN A 169 19.00 -5.25 7.05
C GLN A 169 18.36 -5.89 8.28
N ARG A 170 17.18 -5.39 8.69
CA ARG A 170 16.45 -5.91 9.84
C ARG A 170 16.06 -7.38 9.64
N GLN A 171 15.46 -7.71 8.52
CA GLN A 171 14.85 -9.01 8.27
C GLN A 171 15.89 -10.10 8.02
N PHE A 172 16.89 -9.86 7.16
CA PHE A 172 17.84 -10.90 6.77
C PHE A 172 19.06 -11.01 7.69
N PHE A 173 19.55 -9.90 8.24
CA PHE A 173 20.76 -9.90 9.05
C PHE A 173 20.47 -9.99 10.54
N ASN A 174 19.48 -9.24 11.03
CA ASN A 174 19.16 -9.24 12.46
C ASN A 174 18.20 -10.38 12.82
N LEU A 175 17.07 -10.49 12.11
CA LEU A 175 16.04 -11.50 12.37
C LEU A 175 16.31 -12.85 11.68
N LYS A 176 17.28 -12.90 10.76
CA LYS A 176 17.64 -14.10 10.00
C LYS A 176 16.44 -14.78 9.34
N THR A 177 15.49 -13.99 8.83
CA THR A 177 14.28 -14.44 8.15
C THR A 177 14.64 -15.34 6.96
N ARG A 178 14.03 -16.53 6.90
CA ARG A 178 14.35 -17.58 5.90
C ARG A 178 13.08 -18.24 5.34
N GLY A 179 13.26 -19.05 4.31
CA GLY A 179 12.20 -19.89 3.74
C GLY A 179 11.01 -19.09 3.21
N PHE A 180 9.80 -19.51 3.55
CA PHE A 180 8.57 -18.90 3.07
C PHE A 180 8.43 -17.42 3.46
N ASN A 181 8.82 -17.05 4.68
CA ASN A 181 8.73 -15.66 5.15
C ASN A 181 9.66 -14.72 4.33
N ALA A 182 10.86 -15.20 4.00
CA ALA A 182 11.78 -14.48 3.13
C ALA A 182 11.21 -14.29 1.72
N LEU A 183 10.61 -15.35 1.16
CA LEU A 183 9.98 -15.29 -0.17
C LEU A 183 8.81 -14.28 -0.20
N MET A 184 7.97 -14.28 0.83
CA MET A 184 6.86 -13.34 0.95
C MET A 184 7.34 -11.90 1.12
N LEU A 185 8.40 -11.68 1.90
CA LEU A 185 9.03 -10.37 2.02
C LEU A 185 9.55 -9.87 0.67
N CYS A 186 10.32 -10.69 -0.06
CA CYS A 186 10.84 -10.31 -1.38
C CYS A 186 9.70 -10.02 -2.37
N THR A 187 8.63 -10.82 -2.34
CA THR A 187 7.44 -10.61 -3.18
C THR A 187 6.78 -9.26 -2.85
N CYS A 188 6.59 -8.95 -1.57
CA CYS A 188 6.06 -7.67 -1.11
C CYS A 188 6.93 -6.49 -1.59
N MET A 189 8.25 -6.62 -1.54
CA MET A 189 9.17 -5.57 -2.00
C MET A 189 9.06 -5.33 -3.50
N VAL A 190 8.93 -6.39 -4.31
CA VAL A 190 8.72 -6.28 -5.76
C VAL A 190 7.38 -5.61 -6.06
N ILE A 191 6.32 -5.98 -5.33
CA ILE A 191 4.99 -5.39 -5.49
C ILE A 191 5.04 -3.86 -5.29
N VAL A 192 5.75 -3.35 -4.28
CA VAL A 192 5.92 -1.89 -4.08
C VAL A 192 6.47 -1.19 -5.33
N TRP A 193 7.39 -1.80 -6.07
CA TRP A 193 7.90 -1.25 -7.32
C TRP A 193 6.89 -1.32 -8.46
N LEU A 194 5.99 -2.31 -8.46
CA LEU A 194 4.85 -2.35 -9.37
C LEU A 194 3.85 -1.22 -9.06
N TYR A 195 3.67 -0.81 -7.80
CA TYR A 195 2.87 0.37 -7.44
C TYR A 195 3.48 1.65 -8.06
N PHE A 196 4.80 1.82 -8.00
CA PHE A 196 5.48 2.93 -8.70
C PHE A 196 5.28 2.89 -10.21
N ILE A 197 5.42 1.72 -10.84
CA ILE A 197 5.20 1.57 -12.28
C ILE A 197 3.76 1.92 -12.64
N CYS A 198 2.78 1.41 -11.89
CA CYS A 198 1.38 1.73 -12.11
C CYS A 198 1.16 3.24 -12.00
N TRP A 199 1.68 3.89 -10.96
CA TRP A 199 1.62 5.35 -10.78
C TRP A 199 2.21 6.11 -11.96
N GLY A 200 3.39 5.71 -12.42
CA GLY A 200 4.07 6.32 -13.57
C GLY A 200 3.28 6.18 -14.87
N LEU A 201 2.58 5.06 -15.07
CA LEU A 201 1.72 4.85 -16.23
C LEU A 201 0.35 5.55 -16.10
N SER A 202 -0.14 5.75 -14.88
CA SER A 202 -1.47 6.31 -14.58
C SER A 202 -1.39 7.80 -14.21
N ASP A 203 -1.27 8.11 -12.92
CA ASP A 203 -1.36 9.44 -12.32
C ASP A 203 -0.28 10.41 -12.82
N GLY A 204 0.92 9.89 -13.11
CA GLY A 204 2.02 10.65 -13.70
C GLY A 204 1.89 10.79 -15.23
N GLY A 205 2.04 9.68 -15.93
CA GLY A 205 2.22 9.64 -17.39
C GLY A 205 0.93 9.66 -18.22
N ASN A 206 -0.23 9.50 -17.58
CA ASN A 206 -1.55 9.44 -18.21
C ASN A 206 -1.62 8.49 -19.42
N ARG A 207 -0.89 7.36 -19.37
CA ARG A 207 -0.80 6.35 -20.45
C ARG A 207 -1.96 5.36 -20.39
N ILE A 208 -2.39 4.99 -19.19
CA ILE A 208 -3.52 4.09 -18.96
C ILE A 208 -4.73 4.89 -18.46
N GLN A 209 -5.93 4.46 -18.88
CA GLN A 209 -7.19 5.04 -18.43
C GLN A 209 -7.42 4.73 -16.94
N PRO A 210 -8.24 5.52 -16.21
CA PRO A 210 -8.58 5.24 -14.82
C PRO A 210 -9.09 3.80 -14.58
N ASP A 211 -9.87 3.24 -15.50
CA ASP A 211 -10.33 1.84 -15.40
C ASP A 211 -9.16 0.84 -15.48
N GLY A 212 -8.18 1.11 -16.35
CA GLY A 212 -6.98 0.27 -16.48
C GLY A 212 -6.07 0.38 -15.26
N GLU A 213 -5.95 1.57 -14.68
CA GLU A 213 -5.29 1.79 -13.39
C GLU A 213 -5.99 1.02 -12.27
N ALA A 214 -7.32 1.09 -12.20
CA ALA A 214 -8.13 0.41 -11.20
C ALA A 214 -8.00 -1.12 -11.27
N ILE A 215 -7.86 -1.69 -12.46
CA ILE A 215 -7.55 -3.11 -12.64
C ILE A 215 -6.14 -3.42 -12.16
N PHE A 216 -5.15 -2.60 -12.52
CA PHE A 216 -3.77 -2.83 -12.14
C PHE A 216 -3.61 -2.80 -10.61
N TYR A 217 -4.04 -1.72 -9.94
CA TYR A 217 -3.99 -1.67 -8.47
C TYR A 217 -4.92 -2.69 -7.80
N GLY A 218 -5.97 -3.16 -8.46
CA GLY A 218 -6.82 -4.21 -7.92
C GLY A 218 -6.18 -5.60 -7.94
N VAL A 219 -5.17 -5.83 -8.79
CA VAL A 219 -4.39 -7.07 -8.85
C VAL A 219 -3.20 -7.03 -7.88
N LEU A 220 -2.60 -5.85 -7.70
CA LEU A 220 -1.51 -5.63 -6.73
C LEU A 220 -2.00 -5.66 -5.29
#